data_AF-A9VDM2-F1
#
_entry.id   AF-A9VDM2-F1
#
_cell.length_a   1.000
_cell.length_b   1.000
_cell.length_c   1.000
_cell.angle_alpha   90.00
_cell.angle_beta   90.00
_cell.angle_gamma   90.00
#
_symmetry.space_group_name_H-M   'P 1'
#
loop_
_entity.id
_entity.type
_entity.pdbx_description
1 polymer ?
#
loop_
_entity_poly.entity_id
_entity_poly.type
_entity_poly.pdbx_seq_one_letter_code
_entity_poly.pdbx_strand_id
1 'polypeptide(L)'
;MTRLLGCVASAAVIMVCGVVMSVKAGEIVGDPTIEVDADGHLHISSGGSSSDSRIYLNGVDVLGELAELRAEYGQDSAASTPSATTPPASTTPFSPTDPPVVYDQSVGCNFIDVPTNVTHIKGSVDLNTCTSLQASDLQVFQRLVRIDEDLRIAQNGALAHLDAFGRLTTVGGSLYIQANKALMDIDGLGMLKAIGGDLFIFVGWDVRPGSGNSRLASLGGLHQLSTLNGYLSIYENKALTTIDGLSNVTHIGGNLHINV
;
A
#
# COMPACT_ATOMS: atom_id res chain seq x y z
N MET A 1 53.46 35.98 -19.11
CA MET A 1 52.22 35.37 -19.64
C MET A 1 51.28 35.18 -18.47
N THR A 2 50.08 35.77 -18.60
CA THR A 2 48.85 35.64 -17.79
C THR A 2 48.88 36.09 -16.32
N ARG A 3 48.05 37.11 -16.03
CA ARG A 3 47.89 37.86 -14.78
C ARG A 3 46.96 37.15 -13.79
N LEU A 4 47.30 37.18 -12.49
CA LEU A 4 46.33 37.25 -11.40
C LEU A 4 45.85 38.70 -11.28
N LEU A 5 44.53 38.93 -11.17
CA LEU A 5 43.86 40.07 -10.52
C LEU A 5 42.35 39.74 -10.58
N GLY A 6 41.68 39.39 -9.49
CA GLY A 6 41.27 40.34 -8.47
C GLY A 6 39.98 41.03 -8.93
N CYS A 7 38.83 40.37 -8.77
CA CYS A 7 37.52 40.97 -9.05
C CYS A 7 37.16 41.90 -7.88
N VAL A 8 37.45 43.18 -8.03
CA VAL A 8 36.99 44.24 -7.12
C VAL A 8 35.62 44.68 -7.61
N ALA A 9 34.60 44.56 -6.74
CA ALA A 9 33.26 45.05 -7.01
C ALA A 9 33.28 46.58 -7.19
N SER A 10 33.02 47.05 -8.41
CA SER A 10 32.89 48.47 -8.71
C SER A 10 31.42 48.85 -8.66
N ALA A 11 31.00 49.54 -7.59
CA ALA A 11 29.70 50.16 -7.49
C ALA A 11 29.62 51.34 -8.49
N ALA A 12 28.69 51.29 -9.43
CA ALA A 12 28.41 52.39 -10.34
C ALA A 12 27.57 53.45 -9.61
N VAL A 13 28.16 54.62 -9.34
CA VAL A 13 27.44 55.83 -8.94
C VAL A 13 27.10 56.60 -10.20
N ILE A 14 25.83 56.58 -10.61
CA ILE A 14 25.29 57.49 -11.64
C ILE A 14 24.58 58.63 -10.89
N MET A 15 25.19 59.81 -10.94
CA MET A 15 24.62 61.05 -10.42
C MET A 15 23.76 61.69 -11.52
N VAL A 16 22.44 61.56 -11.39
CA VAL A 16 21.46 62.38 -12.12
C VAL A 16 20.60 63.08 -11.08
N CYS A 17 20.42 64.39 -11.27
CA CYS A 17 19.62 65.27 -10.41
C CYS A 17 18.24 64.69 -10.06
N GLY A 18 17.94 64.64 -8.76
CA GLY A 18 16.59 64.55 -8.21
C GLY A 18 16.00 63.14 -8.15
N VAL A 19 15.74 62.68 -6.92
CA VAL A 19 15.23 61.34 -6.51
C VAL A 19 16.34 60.29 -6.36
N VAL A 20 16.79 60.11 -5.11
CA VAL A 20 17.51 58.90 -4.68
C VAL A 20 16.51 57.75 -4.70
N MET A 21 16.45 56.99 -5.80
CA MET A 21 15.87 55.66 -5.77
C MET A 21 16.95 54.70 -5.27
N SER A 22 16.88 54.30 -4.00
CA SER A 22 17.63 53.15 -3.53
C SER A 22 17.15 51.94 -4.32
N VAL A 23 17.98 51.44 -5.23
CA VAL A 23 17.79 50.08 -5.76
C VAL A 23 18.08 49.16 -4.57
N LYS A 24 17.02 48.70 -3.92
CA LYS A 24 17.10 47.61 -2.95
C LYS A 24 17.70 46.46 -3.73
N ALA A 25 18.92 46.04 -3.38
CA ALA A 25 19.46 44.78 -3.87
C ALA A 25 18.37 43.74 -3.60
N GLY A 26 17.85 43.14 -4.67
CA GLY A 26 16.81 42.13 -4.57
C GLY A 26 17.24 41.11 -3.54
N GLU A 27 16.32 40.80 -2.63
CA GLU A 27 16.41 39.70 -1.69
C GLU A 27 17.05 38.51 -2.43
N ILE A 28 18.15 37.98 -1.90
CA ILE A 28 18.71 36.73 -2.40
C ILE A 28 17.65 35.68 -2.11
N VAL A 29 16.78 35.44 -3.10
CA VAL A 29 15.98 34.22 -3.19
C VAL A 29 17.04 33.11 -3.15
N GLY A 30 17.06 32.34 -2.07
CA GLY A 30 17.98 31.21 -1.95
C GLY A 30 17.78 30.31 -3.16
N ASP A 31 18.83 29.68 -3.66
CA ASP A 31 18.62 28.65 -4.67
C ASP A 31 17.84 27.47 -4.04
N PRO A 32 16.98 26.78 -4.79
CA PRO A 32 16.36 25.57 -4.29
C PRO A 32 17.43 24.53 -3.98
N THR A 33 17.37 23.92 -2.79
CA THR A 33 18.35 22.93 -2.34
C THR A 33 17.67 21.63 -1.92
N ILE A 34 18.40 20.53 -2.11
CA ILE A 34 18.08 19.22 -1.56
C ILE A 34 19.35 18.73 -0.86
N GLU A 35 19.31 18.66 0.46
CA GLU A 35 20.47 18.34 1.29
C GLU A 35 20.10 17.29 2.34
N VAL A 36 21.10 16.59 2.87
CA VAL A 36 20.91 15.65 3.99
C VAL A 36 21.84 16.07 5.12
N ASP A 37 21.30 16.19 6.33
CA ASP A 37 22.11 16.57 7.49
C ASP A 37 22.90 15.39 8.09
N ALA A 38 23.69 15.66 9.12
CA ALA A 38 24.51 14.65 9.79
C ALA A 38 23.69 13.56 10.50
N ASP A 39 22.41 13.82 10.79
CA ASP A 39 21.49 12.88 11.40
C ASP A 39 20.68 12.09 10.36
N GLY A 40 20.88 12.39 9.06
CA GLY A 40 20.25 11.70 7.94
C GLY A 40 18.90 12.28 7.53
N HIS A 41 18.51 13.46 8.04
CA HIS A 41 17.26 14.11 7.62
C HIS A 41 17.42 14.81 6.28
N LEU A 42 16.43 14.64 5.40
CA LEU A 42 16.36 15.30 4.10
C LEU A 42 15.77 16.71 4.25
N HIS A 43 16.57 17.71 3.89
CA HIS A 43 16.17 19.12 3.83
C HIS A 43 15.88 19.49 2.37
N ILE A 44 14.66 19.94 2.09
CA ILE A 44 14.23 20.41 0.76
C ILE A 44 13.80 21.86 0.89
N SER A 45 14.50 22.75 0.19
CA SER A 45 14.16 24.17 0.11
C SER A 45 13.75 24.53 -1.32
N SER A 46 12.64 25.24 -1.47
CA SER A 46 12.22 25.82 -2.76
C SER A 46 12.97 27.11 -3.11
N GLY A 47 13.82 27.60 -2.19
CA GLY A 47 14.61 28.81 -2.38
C GLY A 47 13.84 30.12 -2.16
N GLY A 48 12.51 30.09 -2.08
CA GLY A 48 11.68 31.27 -1.85
C GLY A 48 11.42 31.57 -0.37
N SER A 49 11.21 32.83 -0.03
CA SER A 49 10.65 33.27 1.28
C SER A 49 9.12 33.09 1.37
N SER A 50 8.54 32.35 0.43
CA SER A 50 7.10 32.19 0.29
C SER A 50 6.55 31.07 1.19
N SER A 51 5.52 31.41 1.95
CA SER A 51 4.68 30.47 2.71
C SER A 51 3.92 29.46 1.84
N ASP A 52 3.95 29.60 0.51
CA ASP A 52 3.32 28.69 -0.47
C ASP A 52 4.29 27.65 -1.03
N SER A 53 5.35 27.31 -0.29
CA SER A 53 6.22 26.20 -0.71
C SER A 53 5.41 24.89 -0.72
N ARG A 54 5.39 24.20 -1.86
CA ARG A 54 4.69 22.92 -2.06
C ARG A 54 5.69 21.81 -2.34
N ILE A 55 5.39 20.61 -1.83
CA ILE A 55 6.13 19.40 -2.17
C ILE A 55 5.12 18.41 -2.75
N TYR A 56 5.34 18.00 -4.00
CA TYR A 56 4.50 17.01 -4.65
C TYR A 56 5.18 15.65 -4.69
N LEU A 57 4.58 14.63 -4.08
CA LEU A 57 5.00 13.23 -4.21
C LEU A 57 3.96 12.47 -5.01
N ASN A 58 4.32 12.04 -6.22
CA ASN A 58 3.40 11.39 -7.17
C ASN A 58 2.11 12.19 -7.43
N GLY A 59 2.20 13.52 -7.45
CA GLY A 59 1.07 14.43 -7.66
C GLY A 59 0.30 14.84 -6.40
N VAL A 60 0.68 14.37 -5.21
CA VAL A 60 0.07 14.73 -3.91
C VAL A 60 0.83 15.87 -3.25
N ASP A 61 0.14 16.96 -2.88
CA ASP A 61 0.73 18.10 -2.14
C ASP A 61 0.88 17.78 -0.65
N VAL A 62 2.05 17.25 -0.27
CA VAL A 62 2.25 16.75 1.10
C VAL A 62 2.35 17.85 2.15
N LEU A 63 2.72 19.09 1.78
CA LEU A 63 2.80 20.20 2.72
C LEU A 63 1.42 20.81 2.99
N GLY A 64 0.56 20.86 1.98
CA GLY A 64 -0.85 21.24 2.14
C GLY A 64 -1.59 20.28 3.07
N GLU A 65 -1.50 18.98 2.80
CA GLU A 65 -2.10 17.91 3.61
C GLU A 65 -1.63 17.97 5.08
N LEU A 66 -0.33 18.22 5.30
CA LEU A 66 0.22 18.35 6.65
C LEU A 66 -0.28 19.61 7.37
N ALA A 67 -0.50 20.71 6.66
CA ALA A 67 -1.05 21.95 7.22
C ALA A 67 -2.51 21.77 7.64
N GLU A 68 -3.31 21.06 6.84
CA GLU A 68 -4.69 20.71 7.14
C GLU A 68 -4.78 19.80 8.37
N LEU A 69 -3.95 18.75 8.43
CA LEU A 69 -3.85 17.87 9.62
C LEU A 69 -3.46 18.64 10.88
N ARG A 70 -2.54 19.60 10.78
CA ARG A 70 -2.16 20.46 11.91
C ARG A 70 -3.29 21.40 12.33
N ALA A 71 -4.12 21.87 11.40
CA ALA A 71 -5.28 22.68 11.73
C ALA A 71 -6.37 21.85 12.43
N GLU A 72 -6.51 20.59 12.04
CA GLU A 72 -7.44 19.64 12.64
C GLU A 72 -7.00 19.20 14.04
N TYR A 73 -5.73 18.83 14.23
CA TYR A 73 -5.18 18.39 15.52
C TYR A 73 -4.68 19.53 16.42
N GLY A 74 -4.53 20.74 15.88
CA GLY A 74 -4.01 21.91 16.60
C GLY A 74 -4.98 22.55 17.59
N GLN A 75 -6.25 22.11 17.65
CA GLN A 75 -7.23 22.64 18.61
C GLN A 75 -7.19 21.99 20.00
N ASP A 76 -6.43 20.91 20.21
CA ASP A 76 -6.39 20.20 21.51
C ASP A 76 -5.35 20.74 22.53
N SER A 77 -4.71 21.88 22.24
CA SER A 77 -3.88 22.59 23.23
C SER A 77 -4.68 23.60 24.07
N ALA A 78 -5.86 23.20 24.54
CA ALA A 78 -6.55 23.87 25.65
C ALA A 78 -7.17 22.80 26.55
N ALA A 79 -6.55 22.63 27.72
CA ALA A 79 -6.90 21.72 28.80
C ALA A 79 -8.38 21.30 28.87
N SER A 80 -8.66 20.02 28.58
CA SER A 80 -9.75 19.22 29.18
C SER A 80 -9.50 17.73 28.93
N THR A 81 -9.46 16.95 29.99
CA THR A 81 -9.37 15.47 29.97
C THR A 81 -10.44 14.83 29.07
N PRO A 82 -10.11 13.86 28.20
CA PRO A 82 -11.14 13.19 27.40
C PRO A 82 -11.86 12.15 28.26
N SER A 83 -13.17 12.32 28.37
CA SER A 83 -14.09 11.30 28.85
C SER A 83 -14.35 10.31 27.71
N ALA A 84 -14.25 9.01 28.00
CA ALA A 84 -14.50 7.95 27.05
C ALA A 84 -15.96 7.99 26.56
N THR A 85 -16.17 8.42 25.33
CA THR A 85 -17.40 8.14 24.60
C THR A 85 -17.06 7.67 23.20
N THR A 86 -17.52 6.46 22.91
CA THR A 86 -17.42 5.74 21.65
C THR A 86 -17.89 6.61 20.46
N PRO A 87 -17.14 6.69 19.34
CA PRO A 87 -17.63 7.34 18.14
C PRO A 87 -18.84 6.57 17.58
N PRO A 88 -19.89 7.24 17.08
CA PRO A 88 -20.99 6.55 16.42
C PRO A 88 -20.51 5.98 15.07
N ALA A 89 -21.06 4.82 14.71
CA ALA A 89 -20.85 4.21 13.40
C ALA A 89 -21.28 5.18 12.28
N SER A 90 -20.33 5.62 11.47
CA SER A 90 -20.59 6.45 10.29
C SER A 90 -20.76 5.56 9.05
N THR A 91 -21.89 5.74 8.36
CA THR A 91 -22.22 5.13 7.06
C THR A 91 -22.07 6.13 5.90
N THR A 92 -21.16 7.11 6.02
CA THR A 92 -20.91 8.07 4.93
C THR A 92 -20.16 7.42 3.76
N PRO A 93 -20.53 7.75 2.50
CA PRO A 93 -19.79 7.29 1.32
C PRO A 93 -18.35 7.83 1.36
N PHE A 94 -17.41 6.95 1.00
CA PHE A 94 -15.97 7.14 1.08
C PHE A 94 -15.47 8.46 0.46
N SER A 95 -14.79 9.28 1.28
CA SER A 95 -13.99 10.41 0.79
C SER A 95 -12.64 9.89 0.27
N PRO A 96 -12.12 10.36 -0.88
CA PRO A 96 -10.79 10.02 -1.37
C PRO A 96 -9.63 10.36 -0.42
N THR A 97 -9.92 11.06 0.68
CA THR A 97 -8.98 11.64 1.66
C THR A 97 -8.78 10.79 2.92
N ASP A 98 -9.44 9.64 3.07
CA ASP A 98 -9.22 8.82 4.27
C ASP A 98 -7.78 8.28 4.30
N PRO A 99 -7.01 8.56 5.38
CA PRO A 99 -5.61 8.17 5.46
C PRO A 99 -5.48 6.63 5.46
N PRO A 100 -4.39 6.08 4.87
CA PRO A 100 -4.11 4.66 4.90
C PRO A 100 -4.07 4.14 6.34
N VAL A 101 -4.87 3.12 6.66
CA VAL A 101 -4.89 2.52 8.00
C VAL A 101 -4.01 1.27 8.04
N VAL A 102 -3.19 1.18 9.08
CA VAL A 102 -2.41 -0.02 9.45
C VAL A 102 -3.14 -0.72 10.60
N TYR A 103 -3.46 -1.99 10.41
CA TYR A 103 -4.05 -2.86 11.42
C TYR A 103 -2.96 -3.79 11.96
N ASP A 104 -2.68 -3.73 13.26
CA ASP A 104 -1.52 -4.38 13.87
C ASP A 104 -1.78 -5.80 14.38
N GLN A 105 -2.99 -6.33 14.18
CA GLN A 105 -3.40 -7.67 14.58
C GLN A 105 -3.67 -8.57 13.36
N SER A 106 -3.84 -9.87 13.62
CA SER A 106 -4.35 -10.80 12.62
C SER A 106 -5.87 -10.68 12.47
N VAL A 107 -6.37 -10.93 11.27
CA VAL A 107 -7.80 -10.89 10.93
C VAL A 107 -8.32 -12.30 10.71
N GLY A 108 -9.35 -12.70 11.46
CA GLY A 108 -10.04 -13.98 11.28
C GLY A 108 -11.39 -13.83 10.55
N CYS A 109 -12.33 -14.75 10.78
CA CYS A 109 -13.68 -14.70 10.21
C CYS A 109 -14.59 -13.58 10.77
N ASN A 110 -14.10 -12.74 11.69
CA ASN A 110 -14.83 -11.61 12.25
C ASN A 110 -14.13 -10.30 11.86
N PHE A 111 -14.86 -9.42 11.19
CA PHE A 111 -14.33 -8.16 10.66
C PHE A 111 -14.74 -6.92 11.46
N ILE A 112 -15.42 -7.09 12.60
CA ILE A 112 -16.00 -5.96 13.36
C ILE A 112 -14.95 -4.90 13.76
N ASP A 113 -13.73 -5.35 14.07
CA ASP A 113 -12.64 -4.49 14.51
C ASP A 113 -11.71 -4.09 13.36
N VAL A 114 -11.97 -4.56 12.13
CA VAL A 114 -11.13 -4.29 10.97
C VAL A 114 -11.60 -3.00 10.29
N PRO A 115 -10.75 -1.97 10.19
CA PRO A 115 -11.11 -0.72 9.51
C PRO A 115 -11.42 -0.96 8.03
N THR A 116 -12.51 -0.39 7.52
CA THR A 116 -12.95 -0.57 6.12
C THR A 116 -12.03 0.10 5.08
N ASN A 117 -11.11 0.93 5.54
CA ASN A 117 -10.05 1.57 4.77
C ASN A 117 -8.66 1.00 5.08
N VAL A 118 -8.57 -0.20 5.67
CA VAL A 118 -7.29 -0.87 5.96
C VAL A 118 -6.46 -1.05 4.69
N THR A 119 -5.20 -0.66 4.76
CA THR A 119 -4.23 -0.75 3.66
C THR A 119 -3.08 -1.70 3.97
N HIS A 120 -2.82 -1.97 5.25
CA HIS A 120 -1.75 -2.84 5.70
C HIS A 120 -2.20 -3.60 6.94
N ILE A 121 -2.08 -4.93 6.91
CA ILE A 121 -2.27 -5.81 8.06
C ILE A 121 -0.90 -6.34 8.47
N LYS A 122 -0.48 -6.09 9.72
CA LYS A 122 0.80 -6.60 10.25
C LYS A 122 0.72 -8.08 10.64
N GLY A 123 -0.46 -8.56 11.01
CA GLY A 123 -0.68 -9.98 11.27
C GLY A 123 -1.01 -10.77 10.01
N SER A 124 -1.57 -11.96 10.24
CA SER A 124 -2.11 -12.84 9.20
C SER A 124 -3.57 -12.49 8.88
N VAL A 125 -4.02 -12.84 7.68
CA VAL A 125 -5.45 -12.89 7.32
C VAL A 125 -5.85 -14.35 7.24
N ASP A 126 -6.51 -14.86 8.27
CA ASP A 126 -6.86 -16.26 8.47
C ASP A 126 -8.37 -16.51 8.24
N LEU A 127 -8.75 -16.65 6.97
CA LEU A 127 -10.11 -16.94 6.53
C LEU A 127 -10.32 -18.46 6.38
N ASN A 128 -10.13 -19.18 7.49
CA ASN A 128 -10.28 -20.64 7.53
C ASN A 128 -11.64 -21.04 8.12
N THR A 129 -12.40 -21.85 7.39
CA THR A 129 -13.70 -22.37 7.84
C THR A 129 -14.71 -21.26 8.17
N CYS A 130 -14.66 -20.14 7.45
CA CYS A 130 -15.67 -19.08 7.56
C CYS A 130 -16.89 -19.51 6.72
N THR A 131 -17.69 -20.46 7.24
CA THR A 131 -18.71 -21.19 6.45
C THR A 131 -19.79 -20.32 5.81
N SER A 132 -20.07 -19.15 6.40
CA SER A 132 -21.02 -18.16 5.87
C SER A 132 -20.37 -17.08 5.02
N LEU A 133 -19.04 -17.07 4.86
CA LEU A 133 -18.31 -16.02 4.17
C LEU A 133 -18.64 -15.99 2.68
N GLN A 134 -19.10 -14.84 2.23
CA GLN A 134 -19.34 -14.49 0.84
C GLN A 134 -18.34 -13.43 0.39
N ALA A 135 -18.19 -13.27 -0.92
CA ALA A 135 -17.28 -12.27 -1.47
C ALA A 135 -17.67 -10.82 -1.14
N SER A 136 -18.96 -10.56 -0.89
CA SER A 136 -19.46 -9.27 -0.40
C SER A 136 -18.97 -8.93 1.01
N ASP A 137 -18.64 -9.93 1.83
CA ASP A 137 -18.15 -9.70 3.19
C ASP A 137 -16.68 -9.25 3.20
N LEU A 138 -15.93 -9.58 2.14
CA LEU A 138 -14.52 -9.23 2.01
C LEU A 138 -14.27 -7.77 1.65
N GLN A 139 -15.31 -6.96 1.39
CA GLN A 139 -15.16 -5.56 0.97
C GLN A 139 -14.38 -4.69 1.98
N VAL A 140 -14.25 -5.14 3.23
CA VAL A 140 -13.34 -4.55 4.23
C VAL A 140 -11.88 -4.49 3.73
N PHE A 141 -11.47 -5.40 2.84
CA PHE A 141 -10.12 -5.47 2.28
C PHE A 141 -9.93 -4.72 0.96
N GLN A 142 -10.94 -4.00 0.44
CA GLN A 142 -10.88 -3.35 -0.88
C GLN A 142 -9.71 -2.37 -1.08
N ARG A 143 -9.11 -1.87 0.02
CA ARG A 143 -7.93 -0.98 0.01
C ARG A 143 -6.65 -1.67 0.48
N LEU A 144 -6.70 -2.95 0.84
CA LEU A 144 -5.58 -3.70 1.38
C LEU A 144 -4.48 -3.85 0.33
N VAL A 145 -3.29 -3.34 0.64
CA VAL A 145 -2.11 -3.36 -0.23
C VAL A 145 -1.09 -4.41 0.25
N ARG A 146 -1.04 -4.68 1.55
CA ARG A 146 0.00 -5.52 2.16
C ARG A 146 -0.50 -6.33 3.36
N ILE A 147 -0.05 -7.56 3.44
CA ILE A 147 -0.11 -8.42 4.63
C ILE A 147 1.34 -8.77 5.00
N ASP A 148 1.77 -8.57 6.25
CA ASP A 148 3.14 -8.90 6.67
C ASP A 148 3.35 -10.39 6.92
N GLU A 149 2.32 -11.10 7.39
CA GLU A 149 2.36 -12.54 7.60
C GLU A 149 1.57 -13.27 6.49
N ASP A 150 0.79 -14.29 6.84
CA ASP A 150 0.17 -15.20 5.90
C ASP A 150 -1.21 -14.71 5.44
N LEU A 151 -1.60 -15.08 4.22
CA LEU A 151 -2.97 -15.02 3.74
C LEU A 151 -3.50 -16.45 3.59
N ARG A 152 -4.43 -16.86 4.45
CA ARG A 152 -5.08 -18.16 4.41
C ARG A 152 -6.53 -18.01 4.02
N ILE A 153 -6.92 -18.63 2.92
CA ILE A 153 -8.30 -18.69 2.44
C ILE A 153 -8.65 -20.16 2.29
N ALA A 154 -9.24 -20.75 3.33
CA ALA A 154 -9.52 -22.16 3.35
C ALA A 154 -10.95 -22.52 3.76
N GLN A 155 -11.51 -23.54 3.10
CA GLN A 155 -12.78 -24.16 3.49
C GLN A 155 -13.98 -23.21 3.52
N ASN A 156 -14.00 -22.20 2.63
CA ASN A 156 -15.13 -21.27 2.49
C ASN A 156 -16.03 -21.74 1.34
N GLY A 157 -17.05 -22.53 1.67
CA GLY A 157 -17.90 -23.20 0.68
C GLY A 157 -18.73 -22.26 -0.20
N ALA A 158 -19.01 -21.04 0.26
CA ALA A 158 -19.80 -20.03 -0.45
C ALA A 158 -18.95 -18.93 -1.11
N LEU A 159 -17.63 -18.90 -0.86
CA LEU A 159 -16.75 -17.87 -1.39
C LEU A 159 -16.48 -18.11 -2.88
N ALA A 160 -16.95 -17.21 -3.73
CA ALA A 160 -16.96 -17.39 -5.19
C ALA A 160 -15.81 -16.67 -5.91
N HIS A 161 -15.30 -15.57 -5.36
CA HIS A 161 -14.24 -14.73 -5.95
C HIS A 161 -13.49 -13.97 -4.86
N LEU A 162 -12.33 -13.39 -5.22
CA LEU A 162 -11.38 -12.72 -4.32
C LEU A 162 -11.22 -11.21 -4.62
N ASP A 163 -12.16 -10.60 -5.35
CA ASP A 163 -12.01 -9.25 -5.92
C ASP A 163 -11.66 -8.15 -4.91
N ALA A 164 -12.06 -8.33 -3.65
CA ALA A 164 -11.71 -7.39 -2.59
C ALA A 164 -10.20 -7.27 -2.35
N PHE A 165 -9.40 -8.27 -2.76
CA PHE A 165 -7.94 -8.21 -2.71
C PHE A 165 -7.30 -7.52 -3.92
N GLY A 166 -8.07 -6.84 -4.78
CA GLY A 166 -7.62 -6.25 -6.06
C GLY A 166 -6.47 -5.23 -5.97
N ARG A 167 -6.12 -4.77 -4.76
CA ARG A 167 -4.97 -3.86 -4.52
C ARG A 167 -3.82 -4.53 -3.76
N LEU A 168 -3.97 -5.79 -3.35
CA LEU A 168 -2.97 -6.52 -2.60
C LEU A 168 -1.76 -6.77 -3.50
N THR A 169 -0.60 -6.25 -3.09
CA THR A 169 0.65 -6.37 -3.84
C THR A 169 1.65 -7.31 -3.20
N THR A 170 1.56 -7.52 -1.89
CA THR A 170 2.53 -8.33 -1.15
C THR A 170 1.87 -9.11 -0.02
N VAL A 171 2.23 -10.39 0.08
CA VAL A 171 2.05 -11.23 1.27
C VAL A 171 3.45 -11.54 1.80
N GLY A 172 3.77 -11.09 3.01
CA GLY A 172 5.11 -11.26 3.59
C GLY A 172 5.38 -12.69 4.05
N GLY A 173 4.34 -13.42 4.43
CA GLY A 173 4.36 -14.86 4.66
C GLY A 173 3.91 -15.65 3.42
N SER A 174 3.18 -16.72 3.68
CA SER A 174 2.69 -17.68 2.70
C SER A 174 1.24 -17.40 2.29
N LEU A 175 0.90 -17.78 1.06
CA LEU A 175 -0.46 -17.72 0.52
C LEU A 175 -1.03 -19.14 0.41
N TYR A 176 -2.14 -19.38 1.10
CA TYR A 176 -2.88 -20.64 1.06
C TYR A 176 -4.27 -20.41 0.47
N ILE A 177 -4.59 -21.06 -0.64
CA ILE A 177 -5.93 -21.10 -1.24
C ILE A 177 -6.38 -22.55 -1.29
N GLN A 178 -7.21 -22.95 -0.34
CA GLN A 178 -7.49 -24.36 -0.09
C GLN A 178 -8.99 -24.65 0.04
N ALA A 179 -9.48 -25.68 -0.64
CA ALA A 179 -10.83 -26.22 -0.40
C ALA A 179 -12.00 -25.18 -0.48
N ASN A 180 -11.90 -24.18 -1.36
CA ASN A 180 -12.97 -23.20 -1.60
C ASN A 180 -13.84 -23.68 -2.77
N LYS A 181 -14.88 -24.48 -2.48
CA LYS A 181 -15.68 -25.20 -3.49
C LYS A 181 -16.32 -24.29 -4.55
N ALA A 182 -16.76 -23.10 -4.16
CA ALA A 182 -17.42 -22.16 -5.06
C ALA A 182 -16.44 -21.27 -5.84
N LEU A 183 -15.16 -21.22 -5.45
CA LEU A 183 -14.16 -20.32 -6.01
C LEU A 183 -13.83 -20.70 -7.45
N MET A 184 -14.13 -19.80 -8.40
CA MET A 184 -13.97 -20.08 -9.84
C MET A 184 -12.66 -19.52 -10.41
N ASP A 185 -12.17 -18.44 -9.83
CA ASP A 185 -10.97 -17.74 -10.22
C ASP A 185 -10.30 -17.12 -8.99
N ILE A 186 -9.12 -16.56 -9.20
CA ILE A 186 -8.36 -15.80 -8.20
C ILE A 186 -8.00 -14.43 -8.75
N ASP A 187 -8.78 -13.88 -9.69
CA ASP A 187 -8.43 -12.69 -10.47
C ASP A 187 -8.32 -11.43 -9.61
N GLY A 188 -8.99 -11.43 -8.46
CA GLY A 188 -8.80 -10.44 -7.40
C GLY A 188 -7.36 -10.35 -6.85
N LEU A 189 -6.48 -11.31 -7.11
CA LEU A 189 -5.06 -11.24 -6.76
C LEU A 189 -4.18 -10.61 -7.86
N GLY A 190 -4.78 -10.05 -8.92
CA GLY A 190 -4.07 -9.59 -10.12
C GLY A 190 -2.91 -8.61 -9.92
N MET A 191 -2.85 -7.90 -8.79
CA MET A 191 -1.76 -6.97 -8.43
C MET A 191 -0.68 -7.59 -7.53
N LEU A 192 -0.82 -8.85 -7.14
CA LEU A 192 0.10 -9.54 -6.23
C LEU A 192 1.43 -9.79 -6.95
N LYS A 193 2.51 -9.22 -6.41
CA LYS A 193 3.87 -9.26 -7.00
C LYS A 193 4.82 -10.18 -6.26
N ALA A 194 4.64 -10.30 -4.94
CA ALA A 194 5.57 -11.03 -4.09
C ALA A 194 4.86 -11.81 -2.99
N ILE A 195 5.34 -13.03 -2.77
CA ILE A 195 5.01 -13.88 -1.63
C ILE A 195 6.33 -14.24 -0.93
N GLY A 196 6.44 -13.89 0.35
CA GLY A 196 7.67 -14.08 1.12
C GLY A 196 7.84 -15.50 1.67
N GLY A 197 6.78 -16.31 1.70
CA GLY A 197 6.78 -17.71 2.07
C GLY A 197 6.35 -18.62 0.92
N ASP A 198 5.51 -19.59 1.23
CA ASP A 198 5.04 -20.61 0.28
C ASP A 198 3.77 -20.18 -0.46
N LEU A 199 3.56 -20.74 -1.66
CA LEU A 199 2.30 -20.66 -2.39
C LEU A 199 1.68 -22.05 -2.48
N PHE A 200 0.54 -22.24 -1.82
CA PHE A 200 -0.23 -23.48 -1.85
C PHE A 200 -1.63 -23.27 -2.43
N ILE A 201 -1.93 -23.95 -3.54
CA ILE A 201 -3.26 -23.96 -4.16
C ILE A 201 -3.71 -25.41 -4.36
N PHE A 202 -4.67 -25.89 -3.56
CA PHE A 202 -5.10 -27.29 -3.61
C PHE A 202 -6.50 -27.55 -3.03
N VAL A 203 -7.03 -28.76 -3.23
CA VAL A 203 -8.39 -29.15 -2.81
C VAL A 203 -8.58 -29.37 -1.30
N GLY A 204 -7.54 -29.18 -0.50
CA GLY A 204 -7.54 -29.54 0.92
C GLY A 204 -7.40 -31.04 1.18
N TRP A 205 -7.26 -31.40 2.46
CA TRP A 205 -7.13 -32.80 2.89
C TRP A 205 -8.48 -33.51 3.06
N ASP A 206 -9.61 -32.78 2.97
CA ASP A 206 -10.93 -33.40 3.09
C ASP A 206 -11.19 -34.28 1.87
N VAL A 207 -11.43 -35.57 2.12
CA VAL A 207 -11.53 -36.65 1.13
C VAL A 207 -12.95 -36.78 0.56
N ARG A 208 -13.88 -35.88 0.93
CA ARG A 208 -15.25 -35.91 0.41
C ARG A 208 -15.28 -35.53 -1.07
N PRO A 209 -16.01 -36.27 -1.93
CA PRO A 209 -16.20 -35.86 -3.32
C PRO A 209 -16.77 -34.44 -3.40
N GLY A 210 -16.01 -33.52 -3.99
CA GLY A 210 -16.39 -32.11 -4.12
C GLY A 210 -15.99 -31.21 -2.95
N SER A 211 -15.15 -31.66 -2.00
CA SER A 211 -14.31 -30.76 -1.21
C SER A 211 -13.08 -30.39 -2.04
N GLY A 212 -12.88 -29.10 -2.29
CA GLY A 212 -11.75 -28.64 -3.10
C GLY A 212 -11.95 -27.33 -3.82
N ASN A 213 -10.87 -26.75 -4.39
CA ASN A 213 -10.96 -25.69 -5.40
C ASN A 213 -11.41 -26.29 -6.75
N SER A 214 -12.43 -27.16 -6.73
CA SER A 214 -12.85 -27.99 -7.87
C SER A 214 -13.37 -27.19 -9.08
N ARG A 215 -13.63 -25.89 -8.90
CA ARG A 215 -14.09 -24.98 -9.93
C ARG A 215 -13.02 -24.00 -10.40
N LEU A 216 -11.85 -23.96 -9.75
CA LEU A 216 -10.77 -23.05 -10.09
C LEU A 216 -10.17 -23.47 -11.44
N ALA A 217 -10.48 -22.72 -12.49
CA ALA A 217 -10.14 -23.10 -13.86
C ALA A 217 -8.88 -22.40 -14.40
N SER A 218 -8.43 -21.34 -13.73
CA SER A 218 -7.33 -20.48 -14.15
C SER A 218 -6.56 -19.93 -12.95
N LEU A 219 -5.27 -19.67 -13.13
CA LEU A 219 -4.43 -18.90 -12.21
C LEU A 219 -4.18 -17.47 -12.69
N GLY A 220 -5.03 -16.93 -13.58
CA GLY A 220 -4.87 -15.62 -14.22
C GLY A 220 -4.59 -14.47 -13.24
N GLY A 221 -5.20 -14.51 -12.05
CA GLY A 221 -4.90 -13.59 -10.95
C GLY A 221 -3.45 -13.55 -10.45
N LEU A 222 -2.58 -14.48 -10.83
CA LEU A 222 -1.16 -14.47 -10.45
C LEU A 222 -0.24 -13.87 -11.52
N HIS A 223 -0.78 -13.31 -12.61
CA HIS A 223 0.02 -12.83 -13.75
C HIS A 223 1.05 -11.74 -13.41
N GLN A 224 0.97 -11.07 -12.26
CA GLN A 224 2.01 -10.11 -11.80
C GLN A 224 2.99 -10.69 -10.79
N LEU A 225 2.78 -11.93 -10.31
CA LEU A 225 3.64 -12.58 -9.34
C LEU A 225 5.00 -12.83 -10.00
N SER A 226 6.04 -12.23 -9.44
CA SER A 226 7.41 -12.37 -9.95
C SER A 226 8.34 -13.09 -8.98
N THR A 227 8.10 -12.92 -7.68
CA THR A 227 8.95 -13.46 -6.62
C THR A 227 8.14 -14.32 -5.64
N LEU A 228 8.58 -15.56 -5.45
CA LEU A 228 8.13 -16.47 -4.42
C LEU A 228 9.37 -16.99 -3.68
N ASN A 229 9.50 -16.71 -2.39
CA ASN A 229 10.71 -17.10 -1.64
C ASN A 229 10.64 -18.53 -1.06
N GLY A 230 9.48 -19.18 -1.12
CA GLY A 230 9.25 -20.54 -0.61
C GLY A 230 8.92 -21.56 -1.70
N TYR A 231 8.18 -22.59 -1.30
CA TYR A 231 7.68 -23.66 -2.15
C TYR A 231 6.49 -23.19 -3.01
N LEU A 232 6.46 -23.62 -4.26
CA LEU A 232 5.26 -23.52 -5.10
C LEU A 232 4.62 -24.91 -5.21
N SER A 233 3.42 -25.06 -4.68
CA SER A 233 2.67 -26.31 -4.76
C SER A 233 1.25 -26.07 -5.26
N ILE A 234 0.98 -26.58 -6.46
CA ILE A 234 -0.36 -26.61 -7.06
C ILE A 234 -0.73 -28.06 -7.25
N TYR A 235 -1.74 -28.56 -6.55
CA TYR A 235 -2.14 -29.94 -6.72
C TYR A 235 -3.65 -30.18 -6.59
N GLU A 236 -4.14 -31.19 -7.32
CA GLU A 236 -5.53 -31.67 -7.34
C GLU A 236 -6.56 -30.63 -7.82
N ASN A 237 -6.15 -29.60 -8.56
CA ASN A 237 -7.07 -28.61 -9.14
C ASN A 237 -7.61 -29.10 -10.49
N LYS A 238 -8.51 -30.09 -10.48
CA LYS A 238 -8.97 -30.82 -11.69
C LYS A 238 -9.58 -29.96 -12.82
N ALA A 239 -10.08 -28.77 -12.48
CA ALA A 239 -10.63 -27.83 -13.47
C ALA A 239 -9.54 -26.93 -14.10
N LEU A 240 -8.34 -26.90 -13.53
CA LEU A 240 -7.24 -26.05 -13.96
C LEU A 240 -6.65 -26.61 -15.25
N THR A 241 -6.81 -25.85 -16.33
CA THR A 241 -6.37 -26.27 -17.68
C THR A 241 -5.07 -25.61 -18.13
N THR A 242 -4.68 -24.52 -17.47
CA THR A 242 -3.47 -23.75 -17.76
C THR A 242 -2.83 -23.23 -16.49
N ILE A 243 -1.51 -23.05 -16.53
CA ILE A 243 -0.71 -22.40 -15.50
C ILE A 243 -0.08 -21.09 -15.99
N ASP A 244 -0.57 -20.53 -17.11
CA ASP A 244 -0.02 -19.30 -17.72
C ASP A 244 -0.08 -18.09 -16.79
N GLY A 245 -0.96 -18.11 -15.79
CA GLY A 245 -0.95 -17.13 -14.70
C GLY A 245 0.38 -17.03 -13.95
N LEU A 246 1.25 -18.04 -14.03
CA LEU A 246 2.59 -18.03 -13.43
C LEU A 246 3.71 -17.58 -14.40
N SER A 247 3.38 -17.11 -15.61
CA SER A 247 4.37 -16.82 -16.65
C SER A 247 5.43 -15.78 -16.26
N ASN A 248 5.14 -14.93 -15.27
CA ASN A 248 6.04 -13.88 -14.79
C ASN A 248 6.86 -14.27 -13.56
N VAL A 249 6.66 -15.46 -13.01
CA VAL A 249 7.45 -15.96 -11.87
C VAL A 249 8.88 -16.20 -12.34
N THR A 250 9.82 -15.41 -11.83
CA THR A 250 11.24 -15.51 -12.15
C THR A 250 12.07 -16.10 -11.01
N HIS A 251 11.50 -16.16 -9.80
CA HIS A 251 12.16 -16.72 -8.62
C HIS A 251 11.19 -17.60 -7.81
N ILE A 252 11.64 -18.82 -7.52
CA ILE A 252 11.06 -19.74 -6.53
C ILE A 252 12.21 -20.16 -5.62
N GLY A 253 12.15 -19.82 -4.33
CA GLY A 253 13.21 -20.14 -3.38
C GLY A 253 13.23 -21.62 -2.96
N GLY A 254 12.09 -22.29 -3.05
CA GLY A 254 11.92 -23.72 -2.75
C GLY A 254 11.70 -24.59 -4.00
N ASN A 255 11.12 -25.78 -3.77
CA ASN A 255 10.74 -26.70 -4.84
C ASN A 255 9.45 -26.24 -5.55
N LEU A 256 9.37 -26.59 -6.84
CA LEU A 256 8.17 -26.49 -7.65
C LEU A 256 7.50 -27.86 -7.75
N HIS A 257 6.24 -27.95 -7.33
CA HIS A 257 5.41 -29.15 -7.48
C HIS A 257 4.06 -28.78 -8.11
N ILE A 258 3.79 -29.35 -9.29
CA ILE A 258 2.52 -29.16 -10.01
C ILE A 258 1.94 -30.53 -10.36
N ASN A 259 0.72 -30.79 -9.92
CA ASN A 259 -0.06 -31.99 -10.23
C ASN A 259 -1.55 -31.65 -10.33
N VAL A 260 -2.01 -31.22 -11.50
CA VAL A 260 -3.37 -30.66 -11.73
C VAL A 260 -4.39 -31.69 -12.19
#